data_AF-A0A0R1PF59-F1
#
_entry.id   AF-A0A0R1PF59-F1
#
_cell.length_a   1.000
_cell.length_b   1.000
_cell.length_c   1.000
_cell.angle_alpha   90.00
_cell.angle_beta   90.00
_cell.angle_gamma   90.00
#
_symmetry.space_group_name_H-M   'P 1'
#
loop_
_entity.id
_entity.type
_entity.pdbx_description
1 polymer ?
#
loop_
_entity_poly.entity_id
_entity_poly.type
_entity_poly.pdbx_seq_one_letter_code
_entity_poly.pdbx_strand_id
1 'polypeptide(L)'
;MMNEEKKALGEYLYESLENDAYLKKLEIILTEQFGRKQADQSYWISNKQLHDLLRFADLLSKSFNKAGSLEQKLRAMAIMDKLKFLYPEHKAVEFFKRSVEAQYNGKPFITELELAKFNRESEHEGEE
;
A
#
# COMPACT_ATOMS: atom_id res chain seq x y z
N MET A 1 24.20 -32.00 -0.52
CA MET A 1 24.53 -30.56 -0.59
C MET A 1 23.24 -29.83 -0.94
N MET A 2 22.66 -29.07 0.00
CA MET A 2 21.61 -28.11 -0.38
C MET A 2 22.31 -27.02 -1.17
N ASN A 3 21.94 -26.89 -2.44
CA ASN A 3 22.36 -25.78 -3.26
C ASN A 3 21.53 -24.58 -2.77
N GLU A 4 22.08 -23.77 -1.87
CA GLU A 4 21.46 -22.51 -1.50
C GLU A 4 21.41 -21.63 -2.75
N GLU A 5 20.27 -21.63 -3.44
CA GLU A 5 20.03 -20.71 -4.54
C GLU A 5 20.28 -19.30 -4.02
N LYS A 6 21.24 -18.60 -4.63
CA LYS A 6 21.49 -17.18 -4.36
C LYS A 6 20.29 -16.37 -4.85
N LYS A 7 19.25 -16.27 -4.02
CA LYS A 7 18.12 -15.38 -4.26
C LYS A 7 18.57 -13.93 -4.14
N ALA A 8 18.00 -13.06 -4.97
CA ALA A 8 18.23 -11.62 -4.80
C ALA A 8 17.63 -11.18 -3.45
N LEU A 9 18.29 -10.25 -2.75
CA LEU A 9 17.82 -9.73 -1.46
C LEU A 9 16.35 -9.28 -1.54
N GLY A 10 15.95 -8.65 -2.65
CA GLY A 10 14.56 -8.25 -2.86
C GLY A 10 13.58 -9.45 -2.91
N GLU A 11 13.94 -10.57 -3.54
CA GLU A 11 13.08 -11.76 -3.57
C GLU A 11 12.89 -12.34 -2.17
N TYR A 12 13.96 -12.41 -1.38
CA TYR A 12 13.88 -12.86 0.01
C TYR A 12 12.98 -11.95 0.88
N LEU A 13 13.12 -10.62 0.72
CA LEU A 13 12.28 -9.66 1.42
C LEU A 13 10.79 -9.86 1.08
N TYR A 14 10.46 -10.03 -0.21
CA TYR A 14 9.06 -10.24 -0.61
C TYR A 14 8.49 -11.59 -0.17
N GLU A 15 9.28 -12.66 -0.18
CA GLU A 15 8.85 -13.96 0.35
C GLU A 15 8.53 -13.87 1.85
N SER A 16 9.31 -13.12 2.62
CA SER A 16 9.04 -12.92 4.05
C SER A 16 7.74 -12.12 4.32
N LEU A 17 7.36 -11.20 3.43
CA LEU A 17 6.12 -10.41 3.55
C LEU A 17 4.85 -11.27 3.40
N GLU A 18 4.92 -12.37 2.66
CA GLU A 18 3.78 -13.28 2.51
C GLU A 18 3.32 -13.84 3.88
N ASN A 19 4.29 -14.09 4.76
CA ASN A 19 4.08 -14.68 6.08
C ASN A 19 4.27 -13.70 7.24
N ASP A 20 4.37 -12.41 6.96
CA ASP A 20 4.56 -11.39 7.99
C ASP A 20 3.33 -11.30 8.91
N ALA A 21 3.51 -11.73 10.16
CA ALA A 21 2.44 -11.79 11.15
C ALA A 21 1.92 -10.40 11.53
N TYR A 22 2.77 -9.37 11.45
CA TYR A 22 2.37 -8.00 11.75
C TYR A 22 1.52 -7.42 10.62
N LEU A 23 1.89 -7.62 9.37
CA LEU A 23 1.09 -7.26 8.19
C LEU A 23 -0.28 -7.94 8.22
N LYS A 24 -0.33 -9.26 8.47
CA LYS A 24 -1.60 -10.00 8.59
C LYS A 24 -2.51 -9.40 9.67
N LYS A 25 -1.93 -9.04 10.82
CA LYS A 25 -2.66 -8.34 11.90
C LYS A 25 -3.21 -6.99 11.44
N LEU A 26 -2.41 -6.20 10.71
CA LEU A 26 -2.86 -4.90 10.18
C LEU A 26 -3.98 -5.05 9.14
N GLU A 27 -3.91 -6.04 8.25
CA GLU A 27 -4.95 -6.31 7.25
C GLU A 27 -6.29 -6.72 7.88
N ILE A 28 -6.25 -7.49 8.97
CA ILE A 28 -7.44 -7.85 9.76
C ILE A 28 -8.05 -6.57 10.36
N ILE A 29 -7.24 -5.77 11.07
CA ILE A 29 -7.71 -4.51 11.67
C ILE A 29 -8.32 -3.59 10.60
N LEU A 30 -7.64 -3.43 9.46
CA LEU A 30 -8.13 -2.61 8.35
C LEU A 30 -9.48 -3.11 7.83
N THR A 31 -9.64 -4.42 7.68
CA THR A 31 -10.88 -5.04 7.19
C THR A 31 -12.03 -4.85 8.19
N GLU A 32 -11.77 -4.99 9.49
CA GLU A 32 -12.76 -4.71 10.54
C GLU A 32 -13.19 -3.24 10.52
N GLN A 33 -12.25 -2.30 10.42
CA GLN A 33 -12.56 -0.87 10.38
C GLN A 33 -13.32 -0.48 9.11
N PHE A 34 -12.96 -1.07 7.97
CA PHE A 34 -13.70 -0.92 6.72
C PHE A 34 -15.13 -1.43 6.84
N GLY A 35 -15.34 -2.60 7.45
CA GLY A 35 -16.68 -3.13 7.74
C GLY A 35 -17.51 -2.21 8.64
N ARG A 36 -16.90 -1.67 9.71
CA ARG A 36 -17.54 -0.68 10.59
C ARG A 36 -18.00 0.56 9.82
N LYS A 37 -17.11 1.15 9.00
CA LYS A 37 -17.47 2.34 8.22
C LYS A 37 -18.61 2.06 7.23
N GLN A 38 -18.62 0.91 6.56
CA GLN A 38 -19.73 0.52 5.67
C GLN A 38 -21.07 0.36 6.40
N ALA A 39 -21.04 0.00 7.68
CA ALA A 39 -22.23 -0.13 8.52
C ALA A 39 -22.60 1.17 9.25
N ASP A 40 -22.05 2.33 8.82
CA ASP A 40 -22.19 3.64 9.49
C ASP A 40 -21.81 3.64 10.98
N GLN A 41 -20.90 2.74 11.37
CA GLN A 41 -20.37 2.65 12.72
C GLN A 41 -19.07 3.44 12.84
N SER A 42 -18.78 3.90 14.07
CA SER A 42 -17.48 4.49 14.38
C SER A 42 -16.34 3.51 14.07
N TYR A 43 -15.36 4.01 13.33
CA TYR A 43 -14.13 3.30 12.97
C TYR A 43 -12.93 4.13 13.40
N TRP A 44 -11.81 3.46 13.67
CA TRP A 44 -10.58 4.13 14.05
C TRP A 44 -9.36 3.30 13.69
N ILE A 45 -8.38 3.93 13.04
CA ILE A 45 -7.04 3.42 12.82
C ILE A 45 -6.07 4.43 13.42
N SER A 46 -5.10 3.95 14.21
CA SER A 46 -4.05 4.82 14.75
C SER A 46 -3.11 5.32 13.66
N ASN A 47 -2.49 6.49 13.86
CA ASN A 47 -1.51 7.03 12.91
C ASN A 47 -0.38 6.05 12.58
N LYS A 48 0.08 5.28 13.57
CA LYS A 48 1.10 4.24 13.35
C LYS A 48 0.58 3.14 12.41
N GLN A 49 -0.61 2.61 12.66
CA GLN A 49 -1.21 1.57 11.82
C GLN A 49 -1.45 2.07 10.40
N LEU A 50 -1.97 3.29 10.24
CA LEU A 50 -2.18 3.92 8.93
C LEU A 50 -0.86 4.00 8.16
N HIS A 51 0.17 4.57 8.78
CA HIS A 51 1.47 4.73 8.16
C HIS A 51 2.15 3.39 7.83
N ASP A 52 2.04 2.40 8.71
CA ASP A 52 2.58 1.06 8.44
C ASP A 52 1.83 0.37 7.30
N LEU A 53 0.50 0.48 7.24
CA LEU A 53 -0.31 -0.03 6.13
C LEU A 53 0.08 0.62 4.79
N LEU A 54 0.31 1.93 4.77
CA LEU A 54 0.79 2.64 3.56
C LEU A 54 2.15 2.11 3.10
N ARG A 55 3.10 1.92 4.03
CA ARG A 55 4.42 1.34 3.71
C ARG A 55 4.33 -0.09 3.21
N PHE A 56 3.49 -0.91 3.82
CA PHE A 56 3.30 -2.28 3.36
C PHE A 56 2.66 -2.34 1.98
N ALA A 57 1.64 -1.51 1.70
CA ALA A 57 1.05 -1.44 0.38
C ALA A 57 2.09 -1.03 -0.68
N ASP A 58 2.91 -0.02 -0.39
CA ASP A 58 4.01 0.40 -1.28
C ASP A 58 5.00 -0.74 -1.54
N LEU A 59 5.47 -1.42 -0.48
CA LEU A 59 6.37 -2.57 -0.61
C LEU A 59 5.76 -3.70 -1.44
N LEU A 60 4.54 -4.14 -1.10
CA LEU A 60 3.84 -5.22 -1.79
C LEU A 60 3.63 -4.91 -3.28
N SER A 61 3.36 -3.65 -3.63
CA SER A 61 3.18 -3.21 -5.02
C SER A 61 4.45 -3.34 -5.87
N LYS A 62 5.62 -3.26 -5.24
CA LYS A 62 6.95 -3.32 -5.87
C LYS A 62 7.51 -4.75 -5.92
N SER A 63 6.74 -5.74 -5.52
CA SER A 63 7.14 -7.15 -5.60
C SER A 63 7.44 -7.57 -7.04
N PHE A 64 8.55 -8.28 -7.22
CA PHE A 64 9.04 -8.72 -8.52
C PHE A 64 9.41 -10.22 -8.57
N ASN A 65 9.15 -10.98 -7.51
CA ASN A 65 9.50 -12.40 -7.50
C ASN A 65 8.54 -13.23 -8.41
N LYS A 66 9.07 -14.30 -9.02
CA LYS A 66 8.35 -15.14 -10.00
C LYS A 66 7.16 -15.92 -9.43
N ALA A 67 7.07 -16.08 -8.10
CA ALA A 67 6.07 -16.95 -7.47
C ALA A 67 4.91 -16.20 -6.78
N GLY A 68 5.02 -14.90 -6.50
CA GLY A 68 4.02 -14.19 -5.68
C GLY A 68 3.72 -12.74 -6.08
N SER A 69 4.27 -12.23 -7.20
CA SER A 69 4.15 -10.81 -7.55
C SER A 69 2.72 -10.32 -7.79
N LEU A 70 1.84 -11.12 -8.41
CA LEU A 70 0.46 -10.69 -8.67
C LEU A 70 -0.38 -10.65 -7.40
N GLU A 71 -0.28 -11.67 -6.55
CA GLU A 71 -1.04 -11.72 -5.29
C GLU A 71 -0.64 -10.58 -4.36
N GLN A 72 0.66 -10.30 -4.23
CA GLN A 72 1.16 -9.19 -3.42
C GLN A 72 0.67 -7.85 -3.97
N LYS A 73 0.69 -7.66 -5.30
CA LYS A 73 0.12 -6.47 -5.93
C LYS A 73 -1.38 -6.33 -5.72
N LEU A 74 -2.15 -7.43 -5.77
CA LEU A 74 -3.58 -7.42 -5.46
C LEU A 74 -3.84 -7.08 -3.99
N ARG A 75 -3.03 -7.59 -3.06
CA ARG A 75 -3.09 -7.21 -1.64
C ARG A 75 -2.80 -5.74 -1.44
N ALA A 76 -1.79 -5.19 -2.12
CA ALA A 76 -1.48 -3.77 -2.09
C ALA A 76 -2.67 -2.91 -2.53
N MET A 77 -3.30 -3.26 -3.66
CA MET A 77 -4.51 -2.61 -4.15
C MET A 77 -5.64 -2.67 -3.12
N ALA A 78 -5.92 -3.86 -2.57
CA ALA A 78 -6.97 -4.05 -1.58
C ALA A 78 -6.75 -3.25 -0.28
N ILE A 79 -5.50 -3.11 0.17
CA ILE A 79 -5.15 -2.23 1.30
C ILE A 79 -5.47 -0.78 0.94
N MET A 80 -5.01 -0.30 -0.22
CA MET A 80 -5.19 1.09 -0.63
C MET A 80 -6.66 1.46 -0.88
N ASP A 81 -7.45 0.56 -1.46
CA ASP A 81 -8.88 0.79 -1.70
C ASP A 81 -9.64 0.95 -0.38
N LYS A 82 -9.37 0.09 0.61
CA LYS A 82 -9.94 0.21 1.96
C LYS A 82 -9.50 1.50 2.64
N LEU A 83 -8.21 1.85 2.55
CA LEU A 83 -7.70 3.10 3.13
C LEU A 83 -8.31 4.34 2.48
N LYS A 84 -8.44 4.37 1.15
CA LYS A 84 -9.09 5.48 0.42
C LYS A 84 -10.57 5.57 0.76
N PHE A 85 -11.24 4.44 0.92
CA PHE A 85 -12.62 4.43 1.41
C PHE A 85 -12.71 5.00 2.82
N LEU A 86 -11.83 4.60 3.74
CA LEU A 86 -11.82 5.09 5.13
C LEU A 86 -11.45 6.57 5.21
N TYR A 87 -10.46 7.02 4.44
CA TYR A 87 -9.86 8.35 4.51
C TYR A 87 -9.76 8.99 3.12
N PRO A 88 -10.89 9.36 2.49
CA PRO A 88 -10.92 9.82 1.10
C PRO A 88 -10.09 11.08 0.87
N GLU A 89 -10.08 12.03 1.81
CA GLU A 89 -9.36 13.29 1.67
C GLU A 89 -7.94 13.27 2.24
N HIS A 90 -7.44 12.11 2.68
CA HIS A 90 -6.12 12.05 3.30
C HIS A 90 -5.02 12.04 2.25
N LYS A 91 -4.26 13.15 2.15
CA LYS A 91 -3.23 13.37 1.14
C LYS A 91 -2.23 12.23 0.98
N ALA A 92 -1.73 11.67 2.08
CA ALA A 92 -0.81 10.53 1.98
C ALA A 92 -1.47 9.26 1.42
N VAL A 93 -2.76 9.03 1.72
CA VAL A 93 -3.50 7.88 1.19
C VAL A 93 -3.66 8.03 -0.32
N GLU A 94 -4.00 9.24 -0.78
CA GLU A 94 -4.08 9.56 -2.20
C GLU A 94 -2.74 9.35 -2.93
N PHE A 95 -1.66 9.90 -2.39
CA PHE A 95 -0.33 9.77 -2.99
C PHE A 95 0.11 8.31 -3.13
N PHE A 96 -0.01 7.53 -2.05
CA PHE A 96 0.36 6.11 -2.06
C PHE A 96 -0.55 5.29 -2.99
N LYS A 97 -1.84 5.65 -3.13
CA LYS A 97 -2.77 4.96 -4.03
C LYS A 97 -2.31 5.11 -5.48
N ARG A 98 -1.95 6.32 -5.89
CA ARG A 98 -1.40 6.59 -7.24
C ARG A 98 -0.11 5.80 -7.49
N SER A 99 0.75 5.70 -6.47
CA SER A 99 1.99 4.92 -6.57
C SER A 99 1.71 3.43 -6.78
N VAL A 100 0.86 2.84 -5.94
CA VAL A 100 0.48 1.43 -6.01
C VAL A 100 -0.21 1.11 -7.35
N GLU A 101 -1.11 1.97 -7.82
CA GLU A 101 -1.79 1.81 -9.11
C GLU A 101 -0.83 1.90 -10.30
N ALA A 102 0.17 2.79 -10.24
CA ALA A 102 1.19 2.86 -11.28
C ALA A 102 2.01 1.56 -11.34
N GLN A 103 2.42 1.01 -10.20
CA GLN A 103 3.15 -0.27 -10.11
C GLN A 103 2.30 -1.46 -10.58
N TYR A 104 1.00 -1.46 -10.27
CA TYR A 104 0.06 -2.47 -10.74
C TYR A 104 -0.08 -2.43 -12.26
N ASN A 105 -0.21 -1.23 -12.84
CA ASN A 105 -0.38 -1.02 -14.28
C ASN A 105 0.93 -1.07 -15.09
N GLY A 106 2.07 -1.34 -14.44
CA GLY A 106 3.39 -1.36 -15.10
C GLY A 106 3.86 0.00 -15.61
N LYS A 107 3.37 1.10 -15.02
CA LYS A 107 3.76 2.47 -15.38
C LYS A 107 4.96 2.93 -14.53
N PRO A 108 5.91 3.68 -15.12
CA PRO A 108 6.95 4.35 -14.32
C PRO A 108 6.31 5.27 -13.28
N PHE A 109 6.82 5.20 -12.05
CA PHE A 109 6.43 6.09 -10.96
C PHE A 109 7.70 6.61 -10.31
N ILE A 110 8.12 7.82 -10.69
CA ILE A 110 9.31 8.48 -10.13
C ILE A 110 8.83 9.34 -8.98
N THR A 111 9.12 8.89 -7.76
CA THR A 111 8.60 9.47 -6.51
C THR A 111 8.82 10.98 -6.44
N GLU A 112 10.01 11.48 -6.77
CA GLU A 112 10.33 12.91 -6.68
C GLU A 112 9.49 13.76 -7.63
N LEU A 113 9.28 13.29 -8.87
CA LEU A 113 8.46 13.97 -9.86
C LEU A 113 6.99 13.97 -9.48
N GLU A 114 6.51 12.83 -8.98
CA GLU A 114 5.12 12.65 -8.55
C GLU A 114 4.82 13.47 -7.29
N LEU A 115 5.75 13.56 -6.32
CA LEU A 115 5.60 14.47 -5.18
C LEU A 115 5.53 15.93 -5.64
N ALA A 116 6.41 16.35 -6.55
CA ALA A 116 6.41 17.71 -7.06
C ALA A 116 5.12 18.05 -7.84
N LYS A 117 4.54 17.07 -8.54
CA LYS A 117 3.24 17.20 -9.20
C LYS A 117 2.11 17.27 -8.18
N PHE A 118 2.08 16.34 -7.24
CA PHE A 118 1.05 16.25 -6.19
C PHE A 118 0.99 17.51 -5.32
N ASN A 119 2.14 18.07 -4.95
CA ASN A 119 2.19 19.31 -4.17
C ASN A 119 1.62 20.51 -4.95
N ARG A 120 1.92 20.62 -6.25
CA ARG A 120 1.35 21.68 -7.10
C ARG A 120 -0.16 21.54 -7.26
N GLU A 121 -0.67 20.32 -7.44
CA GLU A 121 -2.11 20.07 -7.50
C GLU A 121 -2.80 20.45 -6.18
N SER A 122 -2.17 20.12 -5.05
CA SER A 122 -2.66 20.47 -3.70
C SER A 122 -2.68 21.97 -3.39
N GLU A 123 -1.82 22.76 -4.04
CA GLU A 123 -1.77 24.22 -3.87
C GLU A 123 -2.91 24.91 -4.65
N HIS A 124 -3.25 24.40 -5.84
CA HIS A 124 -4.33 24.93 -6.66
C HIS A 124 -5.74 24.61 -6.13
N GLU A 125 -5.95 23.47 -5.46
CA GLU A 125 -7.24 23.11 -4.85
C GLU A 125 -7.60 23.95 -3.61
N GLY A 126 -6.66 24.74 -3.06
CA GLY A 126 -6.89 25.63 -1.91
C GLY A 126 -7.26 27.07 -2.27
N GLU A 127 -7.33 27.40 -3.57
CA GLU A 127 -7.56 28.76 -4.08
C GLU A 127 -8.95 28.96 -4.73
N GLU A 128 -9.80 27.93 -4.77
CA GLU A 128 -11.20 27.99 -5.23
C GLU A 128 -12.22 27.97 -4.07
#